data_AF-A0A6A3APS4-F1
#
_entry.id   AF-A0A6A3APS4-F1
#
_cell.length_a   1.000
_cell.length_b   1.000
_cell.length_c   1.000
_cell.angle_alpha   90.00
_cell.angle_beta   90.00
_cell.angle_gamma   90.00
#
_symmetry.space_group_name_H-M   'P 1'
#
loop_
_entity.id
_entity.type
_entity.pdbx_description
1 polymer ?
#
loop_
_entity_poly.entity_id
_entity_poly.type
_entity_poly.pdbx_seq_one_letter_code
_entity_poly.pdbx_strand_id
1 'polypeptide(L)'
;MEIALRISDRIAILLVILITELKLSVDSLEEERDFYFGKLRDIEILCQNPKIEDSPIVTAIQRILYATDHDASVAEALSPIGEISEEKGSFETHKRKNILNIDVDAAGITTSSQRQRLSDASDVHCSLSPLISY
;
A
#
# COMPACT_ATOMS: atom_id res chain seq x y z
N MET A 1 -17.69 -40.45 24.44
CA MET A 1 -18.52 -39.27 24.08
C MET A 1 -17.82 -37.96 24.41
N GLU A 2 -17.26 -37.79 25.62
CA GLU A 2 -16.64 -36.54 26.06
C GLU A 2 -15.39 -36.10 25.26
N ILE A 3 -14.55 -37.05 24.82
CA ILE A 3 -13.39 -36.74 23.94
C ILE A 3 -13.88 -36.19 22.59
N ALA A 4 -14.95 -36.75 22.03
CA ALA A 4 -15.50 -36.29 20.76
C ALA A 4 -16.08 -34.86 20.88
N LEU A 5 -16.75 -34.56 22.00
CA LEU A 5 -17.19 -33.20 22.32
C LEU A 5 -16.02 -32.22 22.41
N ARG A 6 -14.96 -32.56 23.16
CA ARG A 6 -13.77 -31.70 23.27
C ARG A 6 -13.06 -31.48 21.93
N ILE A 7 -13.00 -32.50 21.07
CA ILE A 7 -12.44 -32.37 19.72
C ILE A 7 -13.32 -31.45 18.87
N SER A 8 -14.64 -31.64 18.92
CA SER A 8 -15.61 -30.78 18.22
C SER A 8 -15.47 -29.31 18.65
N ASP A 9 -15.38 -29.04 19.95
CA ASP A 9 -15.22 -27.69 20.49
C ASP A 9 -13.91 -27.05 20.03
N ARG A 10 -12.81 -27.82 20.03
CA ARG A 10 -11.51 -27.33 19.54
C ARG A 10 -11.54 -27.02 18.05
N ILE A 11 -12.19 -27.86 17.24
CA ILE A 11 -12.35 -27.62 15.80
C ILE A 11 -13.20 -26.37 15.57
N ALA A 12 -14.29 -26.21 16.32
CA ALA A 12 -15.15 -25.03 16.22
C ALA A 12 -14.37 -23.74 16.56
N ILE A 13 -13.55 -23.76 17.63
CA ILE A 13 -12.70 -22.62 18.00
C ILE A 13 -11.69 -22.30 16.88
N LEU A 14 -10.99 -23.31 16.36
CA LEU A 14 -10.02 -23.12 15.26
C LEU A 14 -10.68 -22.54 14.01
N LEU A 15 -11.88 -23.03 13.67
CA LEU A 15 -12.65 -22.52 12.54
C LEU A 15 -13.06 -21.05 12.76
N VAL A 16 -13.52 -20.70 13.97
CA VAL A 16 -13.91 -19.33 14.31
C VAL A 16 -12.71 -18.39 14.23
N ILE A 17 -11.53 -18.81 14.69
CA ILE A 17 -10.29 -18.01 14.59
C ILE A 17 -9.98 -17.74 13.12
N LEU A 18 -9.92 -18.78 12.29
CA LEU A 18 -9.61 -18.63 10.86
C LEU A 18 -10.60 -17.70 10.15
N ILE A 19 -11.90 -17.87 10.41
CA ILE A 19 -12.93 -17.00 9.81
C ILE A 19 -12.75 -15.54 10.28
N THR A 20 -12.39 -15.33 11.54
CA THR A 20 -12.19 -13.99 12.09
C THR A 20 -10.97 -13.32 11.47
N GLU A 21 -9.86 -14.05 11.33
CA GLU A 21 -8.65 -13.55 10.67
C GLU A 21 -8.90 -13.19 9.21
N LEU A 22 -9.62 -14.05 8.47
CA LEU A 22 -10.00 -13.77 7.09
C LEU A 22 -10.90 -12.54 6.97
N LYS A 23 -11.86 -12.36 7.89
CA LYS A 23 -12.72 -11.18 7.92
C LYS A 23 -11.92 -9.90 8.13
N LEU A 24 -11.03 -9.89 9.13
CA LEU A 24 -10.17 -8.74 9.38
C LEU A 24 -9.27 -8.41 8.17
N SER A 25 -8.76 -9.44 7.49
CA SER A 25 -7.98 -9.25 6.26
C SER A 25 -8.82 -8.66 5.13
N VAL A 26 -10.08 -9.09 4.98
CA VAL A 26 -10.99 -8.52 3.97
C VAL A 26 -11.32 -7.09 4.31
N ASP A 27 -11.71 -6.79 5.55
CA ASP A 27 -12.04 -5.44 6.00
C ASP A 27 -10.89 -4.46 5.72
N SER A 28 -9.65 -4.85 6.04
CA SER A 28 -8.45 -4.06 5.74
C SER A 28 -8.25 -3.84 4.23
N LEU A 29 -8.49 -4.86 3.40
CA LEU A 29 -8.36 -4.75 1.94
C LEU A 29 -9.46 -3.86 1.35
N GLU A 30 -10.66 -3.86 1.92
CA GLU A 30 -11.74 -2.98 1.51
C GLU A 30 -11.43 -1.52 1.83
N GLU A 31 -10.87 -1.23 3.01
CA GLU A 31 -10.40 0.11 3.37
C GLU A 31 -9.31 0.60 2.41
N GLU A 32 -8.32 -0.23 2.09
CA GLU A 32 -7.28 0.11 1.13
C GLU A 32 -7.84 0.35 -0.27
N ARG A 33 -8.71 -0.56 -0.76
CA ARG A 33 -9.40 -0.42 -2.05
C ARG A 33 -10.13 0.91 -2.14
N ASP A 34 -10.92 1.25 -1.11
CA ASP A 34 -11.74 2.45 -1.09
C ASP A 34 -10.88 3.71 -0.99
N PHE A 35 -9.77 3.65 -0.24
CA PHE A 35 -8.79 4.74 -0.17
C PHE A 35 -8.15 5.04 -1.52
N TYR A 36 -7.69 4.01 -2.25
CA TYR A 36 -7.11 4.20 -3.58
C TYR A 36 -8.15 4.64 -4.61
N PHE A 37 -9.35 4.05 -4.57
CA PHE A 37 -10.44 4.44 -5.46
C PHE A 37 -10.85 5.90 -5.27
N GLY A 38 -10.96 6.37 -4.00
CA GLY A 38 -11.23 7.76 -3.68
C GLY A 38 -10.20 8.72 -4.29
N LYS A 39 -8.91 8.41 -4.18
CA LYS A 39 -7.84 9.22 -4.81
C LYS A 39 -7.95 9.28 -6.33
N LEU A 40 -8.19 8.14 -6.98
CA LEU A 40 -8.36 8.08 -8.43
C LEU A 40 -9.57 8.91 -8.87
N ARG A 41 -10.66 8.87 -8.09
CA ARG A 41 -11.85 9.67 -8.35
C ARG A 41 -11.60 11.17 -8.19
N ASP A 42 -10.87 11.59 -7.16
CA ASP A 42 -10.48 12.99 -6.97
C ASP A 42 -9.62 13.50 -8.14
N ILE A 43 -8.67 12.69 -8.60
CA ILE A 43 -7.84 12.99 -9.78
C ILE A 43 -8.69 13.10 -11.05
N GLU A 44 -9.64 12.18 -11.24
CA GLU A 44 -10.57 12.20 -12.38
C GLU A 44 -11.39 13.49 -12.41
N ILE A 45 -11.95 13.90 -11.25
CA ILE A 45 -12.70 15.16 -11.11
C ILE A 45 -11.82 16.35 -11.45
N LEU A 46 -10.55 16.36 -11.00
CA LEU A 46 -9.62 17.44 -11.34
C LEU A 46 -9.35 17.53 -12.85
N CYS A 47 -9.27 16.39 -13.53
CA CYS A 47 -9.03 16.31 -14.98
C CYS A 47 -10.21 16.81 -15.83
N GLN A 48 -11.43 16.84 -15.27
CA GLN A 48 -12.63 17.35 -15.96
C GLN A 48 -12.70 18.89 -16.00
N ASN A 49 -11.68 19.60 -15.51
CA ASN A 49 -11.64 21.05 -15.56
C ASN A 49 -11.43 21.54 -17.02
N PRO A 50 -12.37 22.30 -17.61
CA PRO A 50 -12.31 22.70 -19.03
C PRO A 50 -11.08 23.52 -19.41
N LYS A 51 -10.37 24.09 -18.42
CA LYS A 51 -9.15 24.87 -18.65
C LYS A 51 -7.92 24.00 -18.97
N ILE A 52 -7.92 22.73 -18.55
CA ILE A 52 -6.77 21.82 -18.66
C ILE A 52 -7.11 20.50 -19.35
N GLU A 53 -8.38 20.25 -19.65
CA GLU A 53 -8.87 18.98 -20.20
C GLU A 53 -8.17 18.57 -21.51
N ASP A 54 -7.86 19.54 -22.38
CA ASP A 54 -7.16 19.30 -23.65
C ASP A 54 -5.63 19.15 -23.51
N SER A 55 -5.10 19.24 -22.28
CA SER A 55 -3.66 19.13 -22.07
C SER A 55 -3.17 17.69 -22.28
N PRO A 56 -1.98 17.49 -22.90
CA PRO A 56 -1.45 16.15 -23.16
C PRO A 56 -1.23 15.34 -21.87
N ILE A 57 -0.99 16.02 -20.75
CA ILE A 57 -0.86 15.37 -19.44
C ILE A 57 -2.20 14.83 -18.93
N VAL A 58 -3.30 15.58 -19.10
CA VAL A 58 -4.64 15.09 -18.74
C VAL A 58 -5.04 13.90 -19.61
N THR A 59 -4.73 13.94 -20.91
CA THR A 59 -4.94 12.78 -21.79
C THR A 59 -4.15 11.54 -21.31
N ALA A 60 -2.90 11.71 -20.89
CA ALA A 60 -2.10 10.61 -20.34
C ALA A 60 -2.68 10.06 -19.03
N ILE A 61 -3.15 10.93 -18.13
CA ILE A 61 -3.80 10.53 -16.88
C ILE A 61 -5.10 9.76 -17.16
N GLN A 62 -5.95 10.26 -18.07
CA GLN A 62 -7.18 9.57 -18.47
C GLN A 62 -6.91 8.18 -19.05
N ARG A 63 -5.84 8.02 -19.84
CA ARG A 63 -5.43 6.69 -20.32
C ARG A 63 -5.10 5.72 -19.20
N ILE A 64 -4.52 6.21 -18.10
CA ILE A 64 -4.25 5.38 -16.91
C ILE A 64 -5.57 5.07 -16.18
N LEU A 65 -6.42 6.08 -15.95
CA LEU A 65 -7.67 5.93 -15.20
C LEU A 65 -8.69 5.00 -15.86
N TYR A 66 -8.72 4.99 -17.19
CA TYR A 66 -9.66 4.17 -17.98
C TYR A 66 -9.03 2.92 -18.58
N ALA A 67 -7.77 2.60 -18.25
CA ALA A 67 -7.13 1.36 -18.68
C ALA A 67 -7.90 0.15 -18.13
N THR A 68 -8.08 -0.87 -18.96
CA THR A 68 -8.56 -2.19 -18.50
C THR A 68 -7.39 -3.09 -18.14
N ASP A 69 -7.64 -4.24 -17.51
CA ASP A 69 -6.59 -5.20 -17.13
C ASP A 69 -5.75 -5.69 -18.32
N HIS A 70 -6.22 -5.54 -19.56
CA HIS A 70 -5.47 -5.88 -20.78
C HIS A 70 -4.58 -4.73 -21.28
N ASP A 71 -4.83 -3.49 -20.83
CA ASP A 71 -4.11 -2.28 -21.20
C ASP A 71 -3.04 -1.89 -20.16
N ALA A 72 -3.02 -2.54 -19.00
CA ALA A 72 -2.12 -2.24 -17.88
C ALA A 72 -0.61 -2.32 -18.23
N SER A 73 -0.25 -2.99 -19.34
CA SER A 73 1.10 -2.96 -19.91
C SER A 73 1.58 -1.56 -20.32
N VAL A 74 0.67 -0.58 -20.47
CA VAL A 74 1.00 0.80 -20.87
C VAL A 74 1.66 1.59 -19.74
N ALA A 75 1.40 1.22 -18.47
CA ALA A 75 1.99 1.90 -17.31
C ALA A 75 3.51 1.68 -17.20
N GLU A 76 4.03 0.55 -17.69
CA GLU A 76 5.48 0.28 -17.71
C GLU A 76 6.23 1.06 -18.80
N ALA A 77 5.53 1.63 -19.79
CA ALA A 77 6.15 2.32 -20.92
C ALA A 77 6.44 3.81 -20.66
N LEU A 78 6.01 4.37 -19.53
CA LEU A 78 6.28 5.77 -19.16
C LEU A 78 7.58 5.86 -18.35
N SER A 79 8.70 5.50 -18.98
CA SER A 79 10.03 5.86 -18.48
C SER A 79 10.19 7.39 -18.43
N PRO A 80 10.98 7.96 -17.51
CA PRO A 80 11.07 9.40 -17.29
C PRO A 80 11.45 10.15 -18.57
N ILE A 81 10.70 11.20 -18.90
CA ILE A 81 11.09 12.16 -19.94
C ILE A 81 12.34 12.90 -19.43
N GLY A 82 13.50 12.58 -20.01
CA GLY A 82 14.77 13.25 -19.75
C GLY A 82 15.94 12.68 -20.55
N GLU A 83 16.26 13.37 -21.66
CA GLU A 83 17.54 13.41 -22.39
C GLU A 83 17.85 12.34 -23.48
N ILE A 84 17.70 12.80 -24.74
CA ILE A 84 18.56 12.55 -25.91
C ILE A 84 19.96 11.99 -25.59
N SER A 85 20.25 10.75 -26.01
CA SER A 85 21.43 10.35 -26.81
C SER A 85 21.38 8.86 -27.19
N GLU A 86 21.81 8.54 -28.41
CA GLU A 86 21.86 7.20 -29.00
C GLU A 86 22.89 6.28 -28.31
N GLU A 87 22.52 5.04 -27.96
CA GLU A 87 23.33 3.84 -28.27
C GLU A 87 22.56 2.52 -28.01
N LYS A 88 22.76 1.57 -28.93
CA LYS A 88 22.35 0.16 -28.88
C LYS A 88 22.84 -0.55 -27.62
N GLY A 89 21.97 -1.28 -26.94
CA GLY A 89 22.35 -2.24 -25.90
C GLY A 89 21.32 -3.35 -25.71
N SER A 90 21.74 -4.58 -25.96
CA SER A 90 20.99 -5.84 -25.92
C SER A 90 20.17 -6.06 -24.63
N PHE A 91 18.91 -6.49 -24.77
CA PHE A 91 18.13 -7.05 -23.66
C PHE A 91 18.57 -8.49 -23.40
N GLU A 92 19.42 -8.69 -22.38
CA GLU A 92 19.81 -10.00 -21.87
C GLU A 92 18.77 -10.47 -20.84
N THR A 93 17.99 -11.50 -21.20
CA THR A 93 17.08 -12.19 -20.29
C THR A 93 17.84 -13.12 -19.35
N HIS A 94 17.89 -12.83 -18.05
CA HIS A 94 18.40 -13.76 -17.03
C HIS A 94 17.41 -14.02 -15.90
N LYS A 95 16.48 -14.93 -16.21
CA LYS A 95 15.96 -16.04 -15.41
C LYS A 95 16.54 -16.18 -13.98
N ARG A 96 15.63 -16.03 -13.00
CA ARG A 96 15.43 -16.78 -11.73
C ARG A 96 16.60 -16.93 -10.76
N LYS A 97 16.35 -16.54 -9.52
CA LYS A 97 16.85 -17.07 -8.23
C LYS A 97 16.05 -16.33 -7.14
N ASN A 98 15.56 -16.88 -6.04
CA ASN A 98 15.51 -18.22 -5.47
C ASN A 98 14.56 -18.06 -4.28
N ILE A 99 13.51 -18.88 -4.16
CA ILE A 99 12.66 -18.90 -2.97
C ILE A 99 13.50 -19.52 -1.86
N LEU A 100 13.85 -18.73 -0.85
CA LEU A 100 14.38 -19.27 0.41
C LEU A 100 13.25 -19.30 1.43
N ASN A 101 13.04 -20.50 1.95
CA ASN A 101 12.04 -20.86 2.94
C ASN A 101 12.13 -19.98 4.18
N ILE A 102 10.96 -19.64 4.70
CA ILE A 102 10.75 -19.15 6.06
C ILE A 102 11.10 -20.30 7.01
N ASP A 103 12.20 -20.17 7.74
CA ASP A 103 12.42 -20.88 8.98
C ASP A 103 11.99 -19.93 10.12
N VAL A 104 10.81 -20.19 10.69
CA VAL A 104 10.37 -19.59 11.96
C VAL A 104 11.02 -20.41 13.07
N ASP A 105 12.00 -19.83 13.75
CA ASP A 105 12.46 -20.34 15.03
C ASP A 105 12.24 -19.31 16.15
N ALA A 106 11.57 -19.80 17.18
CA ALA A 106 11.20 -19.10 18.39
C ALA A 106 12.39 -18.98 19.34
N ALA A 107 12.88 -17.76 19.59
CA ALA A 107 13.49 -17.35 20.85
C ALA A 107 13.76 -15.85 20.82
N GLY A 108 13.22 -15.10 21.77
CA GLY A 108 13.60 -13.70 21.98
C GLY A 108 15.04 -13.60 22.48
N ILE A 109 15.81 -12.63 21.98
CA ILE A 109 16.59 -11.66 22.78
C ILE A 109 17.29 -10.61 21.87
N THR A 110 16.93 -9.35 22.11
CA THR A 110 17.81 -8.16 22.29
C THR A 110 18.82 -7.68 21.23
N THR A 111 18.83 -6.34 21.10
CA THR A 111 19.96 -5.43 20.77
C THR A 111 20.15 -4.95 19.32
N SER A 112 19.31 -4.00 18.87
CA SER A 112 19.74 -3.01 17.88
C SER A 112 20.66 -1.99 18.56
N SER A 113 21.97 -2.13 18.36
CA SER A 113 22.94 -1.10 18.75
C SER A 113 23.35 -0.30 17.52
N GLN A 114 22.89 0.94 17.43
CA GLN A 114 23.68 2.01 16.80
C GLN A 114 23.38 3.37 17.45
N ARG A 115 24.21 3.73 18.44
CA ARG A 115 24.52 5.12 18.86
C ARG A 115 24.86 5.96 17.62
N GLN A 116 24.65 7.26 17.48
CA GLN A 116 24.30 8.40 18.34
C GLN A 116 24.23 9.62 17.39
N ARG A 117 23.38 10.62 17.64
CA ARG A 117 23.79 12.02 17.90
C ARG A 117 22.57 12.85 18.36
N LEU A 118 22.82 13.61 19.41
CA LEU A 118 21.90 14.45 20.17
C LEU A 118 21.46 15.68 19.38
N SER A 119 20.23 16.15 19.60
CA SER A 119 19.88 17.58 19.59
C SER A 119 18.64 17.82 20.46
N ASP A 120 18.69 18.97 21.09
CA ASP A 120 18.08 19.38 22.35
C ASP A 120 16.70 20.03 22.18
N ALA A 121 16.07 20.31 23.33
CA ALA A 121 14.72 20.77 23.62
C ALA A 121 14.07 21.88 22.76
N SER A 122 12.75 21.80 22.64
CA SER A 122 11.87 22.96 22.88
C SER A 122 10.47 22.51 23.35
N ASP A 123 10.13 22.90 24.59
CA ASP A 123 8.79 22.88 25.18
C ASP A 123 7.78 23.61 24.30
N VAL A 124 6.70 22.94 23.90
CA VAL A 124 5.49 23.62 23.41
C VAL A 124 4.45 23.53 24.52
N HIS A 125 4.32 24.64 25.24
CA HIS A 125 3.36 24.84 26.30
C HIS A 125 1.93 24.75 25.73
N CYS A 126 1.17 23.74 26.17
CA CYS A 126 -0.28 23.69 25.97
C CYS A 126 -0.94 24.81 26.78
N SER A 127 -1.24 25.96 26.17
CA SER A 127 -2.20 26.92 26.73
C SER A 127 -3.56 26.75 26.05
N LEU A 128 -4.38 25.97 26.74
CA LEU A 128 -5.83 25.94 26.66
C LEU A 128 -6.39 27.36 26.88
N SER A 129 -7.09 27.92 25.91
CA SER A 129 -7.95 29.09 26.12
C SER A 129 -9.35 28.78 25.56
N PRO A 130 -10.37 28.61 26.42
CA PRO A 130 -11.77 28.63 26.02
C PRO A 130 -12.41 30.00 26.31
N LEU A 131 -13.58 30.21 25.70
CA LEU A 131 -14.57 31.30 25.87
C LEU A 131 -14.44 32.47 24.88
N ILE A 132 -15.50 33.10 24.38
CA ILE A 132 -16.94 32.80 24.24
C ILE A 132 -17.49 33.93 23.34
N SER A 133 -18.64 33.68 22.71
CA SER A 133 -19.50 34.62 21.99
C SER A 133 -19.66 35.99 22.66
N TYR A 134 -19.61 37.08 21.89
CA TYR A 134 -20.75 37.93 21.48
C TYR A 134 -20.29 38.98 20.46
#